data_AF-A5F9X2-F1
#
_entry.id   AF-A5F9X2-F1
#
_cell.length_a   1.000
_cell.length_b   1.000
_cell.length_c   1.000
_cell.angle_alpha   90.00
_cell.angle_beta   90.00
_cell.angle_gamma   90.00
#
_symmetry.space_group_name_H-M   'P 1'
#
loop_
_entity.id
_entity.type
_entity.pdbx_description
1 polymer ?
#
loop_
_entity_poly.entity_id
_entity_poly.type
_entity_poly.pdbx_seq_one_letter_code
_entity_poly.pdbx_strand_id
1 'polypeptide(L)'
;MRNIKIAAAVTLLVLGLTSCKDEKQEKAQKTIDSYVAYVDSVKNVSADNLKENWKNVEAEYDRKSQEAQTALADLKDNSAATEKINASKIKYEEFKNEMTTVFAPPAPSPKQQLRDALFGAGKIGDDMNFSWVNAKNIHSVYQQFVHTVENNKDKYSREDWDEVKLMYEALDSRKNTVEKEGLTAEDNRKIAGLKIKFAPMYTVNRMGAKSEENKEAKK
;
A
#
# COMPACT_ATOMS: atom_id res chain seq x y z
N MET A 1 -65.95 47.82 -60.18
CA MET A 1 -64.82 48.34 -59.36
C MET A 1 -65.09 47.90 -57.93
N ARG A 2 -64.24 47.23 -57.14
CA ARG A 2 -62.81 46.89 -57.18
C ARG A 2 -62.62 45.70 -56.21
N ASN A 3 -61.57 44.92 -56.46
CA ASN A 3 -61.24 43.63 -55.84
C ASN A 3 -60.88 43.72 -54.34
N ILE A 4 -61.28 42.73 -53.55
CA ILE A 4 -60.63 42.41 -52.27
C ILE A 4 -60.22 40.93 -52.32
N LYS A 5 -58.95 40.67 -52.57
CA LYS A 5 -58.33 39.36 -52.40
C LYS A 5 -57.83 39.27 -50.96
N ILE A 6 -58.48 38.49 -50.12
CA ILE A 6 -57.94 38.08 -48.82
C ILE A 6 -57.17 36.79 -49.07
N ALA A 7 -55.84 36.87 -49.03
CA ALA A 7 -54.95 35.72 -49.00
C ALA A 7 -54.59 35.43 -47.52
N ALA A 8 -55.03 34.29 -47.03
CA ALA A 8 -54.57 33.63 -45.80
C ALA A 8 -54.78 32.12 -46.03
N ALA A 9 -53.93 31.18 -45.63
CA ALA A 9 -52.89 31.21 -44.63
C ALA A 9 -51.76 30.25 -45.01
N VAL A 10 -50.53 30.62 -44.66
CA VAL A 10 -49.41 29.69 -44.50
C VAL A 10 -49.61 28.98 -43.17
N THR A 11 -49.69 27.65 -43.17
CA THR A 11 -49.50 26.84 -41.96
C THR A 11 -48.29 25.95 -42.17
N LEU A 12 -47.13 26.44 -41.74
CA LEU A 12 -45.93 25.63 -41.58
C LEU A 12 -46.02 24.93 -40.21
N LEU A 13 -46.33 23.63 -40.26
CA LEU A 13 -46.19 22.71 -39.13
C LEU A 13 -44.71 22.56 -38.79
N VAL A 14 -44.24 23.23 -37.74
CA VAL A 14 -42.96 22.91 -37.09
C VAL A 14 -43.23 21.90 -35.98
N LEU A 15 -43.17 20.62 -36.32
CA LEU A 15 -43.08 19.53 -35.35
C LEU A 15 -41.82 18.71 -35.68
N GLY A 16 -40.67 19.09 -35.11
CA GLY A 16 -39.41 18.38 -35.37
C GLY A 16 -38.33 18.55 -34.31
N LEU A 17 -38.61 19.11 -33.13
CA LEU A 17 -37.60 19.40 -32.10
C LEU A 17 -37.82 18.70 -30.75
N THR A 18 -38.86 17.89 -30.60
CA THR A 18 -39.12 17.16 -29.34
C THR A 18 -38.35 15.85 -29.25
N SER A 19 -38.30 15.06 -30.35
CA SER A 19 -37.68 13.73 -30.36
C SER A 19 -36.18 13.72 -30.01
N CYS A 20 -35.41 14.72 -30.44
CA CYS A 20 -33.97 14.81 -30.14
C CYS A 20 -33.67 15.16 -28.67
N LYS A 21 -34.62 15.73 -27.92
CA LYS A 21 -34.42 16.07 -26.51
C LYS A 21 -34.65 14.87 -25.61
N ASP A 22 -35.64 14.04 -25.92
CA ASP A 22 -35.96 12.87 -25.11
C ASP A 22 -34.88 11.77 -25.26
N GLU A 23 -34.31 11.61 -26.47
CA GLU A 23 -33.22 10.65 -26.70
C GLU A 23 -31.92 11.01 -25.93
N LYS A 24 -31.62 12.31 -25.79
CA LYS A 24 -30.45 12.77 -25.01
C LYS A 24 -30.63 12.53 -23.52
N GLN A 25 -31.82 12.77 -22.99
CA GLN A 25 -32.14 12.51 -21.59
C GLN A 25 -32.07 11.01 -21.26
N GLU A 26 -32.59 10.15 -22.14
CA GLU A 26 -32.51 8.71 -21.96
C GLU A 26 -31.06 8.20 -21.98
N LYS A 27 -30.23 8.70 -22.91
CA LYS A 27 -28.80 8.39 -22.94
C LYS A 27 -28.08 8.84 -21.67
N ALA A 28 -28.36 10.05 -21.20
CA ALA A 28 -27.78 10.57 -19.96
C ALA A 28 -28.13 9.69 -18.76
N GLN A 29 -29.40 9.29 -18.62
CA GLN A 29 -29.84 8.42 -17.54
C GLN A 29 -29.15 7.05 -17.61
N LYS A 30 -29.03 6.45 -18.80
CA LYS A 30 -28.31 5.18 -19.01
C LYS A 30 -26.82 5.26 -18.64
N THR A 31 -26.16 6.37 -18.97
CA THR A 31 -24.76 6.61 -18.58
C THR A 31 -24.61 6.63 -17.07
N ILE A 32 -25.51 7.33 -16.37
CA ILE A 32 -25.50 7.41 -14.91
C ILE A 32 -25.79 6.04 -14.27
N ASP A 33 -26.81 5.32 -14.77
CA ASP A 33 -27.13 4.00 -14.24
C ASP A 33 -26.01 2.98 -14.53
N SER A 34 -25.26 3.12 -15.64
CA SER A 34 -24.06 2.32 -15.92
C SER A 34 -22.94 2.57 -14.91
N TYR A 35 -22.75 3.81 -14.47
CA TYR A 35 -21.79 4.13 -13.41
C TYR A 35 -22.20 3.51 -12.07
N VAL A 36 -23.47 3.65 -11.68
CA VAL A 36 -24.01 3.03 -10.44
C VAL A 36 -23.82 1.51 -10.48
N ALA A 37 -24.22 0.87 -11.58
CA ALA A 37 -24.09 -0.57 -11.76
C ALA A 37 -22.63 -1.04 -11.73
N TYR A 38 -21.71 -0.24 -12.27
CA TYR A 38 -20.28 -0.55 -12.19
C TYR A 38 -19.79 -0.56 -10.75
N VAL A 39 -20.08 0.49 -9.97
CA VAL A 39 -19.71 0.56 -8.54
C VAL A 39 -20.29 -0.63 -7.77
N ASP A 40 -21.57 -0.97 -7.99
CA ASP A 40 -22.19 -2.11 -7.32
C ASP A 40 -21.59 -3.46 -7.76
N SER A 41 -21.19 -3.61 -9.04
CA SER A 41 -20.59 -4.85 -9.54
C SER A 41 -19.17 -5.09 -9.04
N VAL A 42 -18.33 -4.04 -8.95
CA VAL A 42 -16.93 -4.20 -8.55
C VAL A 42 -16.78 -4.61 -7.09
N LYS A 43 -17.74 -4.21 -6.24
CA LYS A 43 -17.81 -4.62 -4.83
C LYS A 43 -18.09 -6.12 -4.63
N ASN A 44 -18.62 -6.79 -5.66
CA ASN A 44 -18.91 -8.22 -5.63
C ASN A 44 -17.75 -9.08 -6.18
N VAL A 45 -16.64 -8.46 -6.59
CA VAL A 45 -15.45 -9.17 -7.06
C VAL A 45 -14.57 -9.53 -5.86
N SER A 46 -14.01 -10.75 -5.87
CA SER A 46 -13.09 -11.20 -4.82
C SER A 46 -11.83 -10.33 -4.73
N ALA A 47 -11.30 -10.14 -3.52
CA ALA A 47 -10.09 -9.36 -3.26
C ALA A 47 -8.88 -9.80 -4.10
N ASP A 48 -8.66 -11.10 -4.32
CA ASP A 48 -7.52 -11.60 -5.11
C ASP A 48 -7.57 -11.12 -6.57
N ASN A 49 -8.71 -11.29 -7.24
CA ASN A 49 -8.94 -10.81 -8.60
C ASN A 49 -8.84 -9.27 -8.71
N LEU A 50 -9.29 -8.56 -7.67
CA LEU A 50 -9.18 -7.10 -7.60
C LEU A 50 -7.72 -6.66 -7.46
N LYS A 51 -6.91 -7.34 -6.65
CA LYS A 51 -5.51 -6.98 -6.41
C LYS A 51 -4.69 -7.00 -7.69
N GLU A 52 -4.89 -8.01 -8.53
CA GLU A 52 -4.19 -8.12 -9.83
C GLU A 52 -4.62 -7.02 -10.83
N ASN A 53 -5.88 -6.58 -10.75
CA ASN A 53 -6.49 -5.67 -11.71
C ASN A 53 -6.79 -4.28 -11.14
N TRP A 54 -6.27 -3.94 -9.96
CA TRP A 54 -6.73 -2.78 -9.19
C TRP A 54 -6.60 -1.46 -9.97
N LYS A 55 -5.50 -1.29 -10.69
CA LYS A 55 -5.28 -0.11 -11.55
C LYS A 55 -6.34 0.04 -12.65
N ASN A 56 -6.79 -1.07 -13.23
CA ASN A 56 -7.82 -1.05 -14.26
C ASN A 56 -9.18 -0.72 -13.65
N VAL A 57 -9.46 -1.25 -12.45
CA VAL A 57 -10.67 -0.92 -11.67
C VAL A 57 -10.74 0.58 -11.37
N GLU A 58 -9.64 1.17 -10.91
CA GLU A 58 -9.57 2.61 -10.63
C GLU A 58 -9.74 3.45 -11.91
N ALA A 59 -9.06 3.09 -12.99
CA ALA A 59 -9.17 3.82 -14.26
C ALA A 59 -10.60 3.77 -14.84
N GLU A 60 -11.26 2.61 -14.76
CA GLU A 60 -12.62 2.44 -15.26
C GLU A 60 -13.66 3.14 -14.36
N TYR A 61 -13.43 3.17 -13.04
CA TYR A 61 -14.22 4.00 -12.12
C TYR A 61 -14.13 5.48 -12.49
N ASP A 62 -12.91 6.01 -12.64
CA ASP A 62 -12.68 7.43 -12.93
C ASP A 62 -13.36 7.83 -14.25
N ARG A 63 -13.20 6.99 -15.29
CA ARG A 63 -13.84 7.18 -16.60
C ARG A 63 -15.36 7.26 -16.48
N LYS A 64 -15.98 6.25 -15.84
CA LYS A 64 -17.45 6.20 -15.70
C LYS A 64 -18.00 7.31 -14.80
N SER A 65 -17.27 7.68 -13.76
CA SER A 65 -17.63 8.79 -12.87
C SER A 65 -17.65 10.12 -13.63
N GLN A 66 -16.63 10.37 -14.47
CA GLN A 66 -16.55 11.57 -15.31
C GLN A 66 -17.65 11.61 -16.38
N GLU A 67 -17.94 10.46 -17.01
CA GLU A 67 -19.02 10.33 -17.98
C GLU A 67 -20.39 10.61 -17.35
N ALA A 68 -20.66 10.04 -16.17
CA ALA A 68 -21.88 10.26 -15.41
C ALA A 68 -22.04 11.73 -14.97
N GLN A 69 -20.95 12.37 -14.51
CA GLN A 69 -20.96 13.78 -14.13
C GLN A 69 -21.25 14.70 -15.33
N THR A 70 -20.69 14.37 -16.50
CA THR A 70 -20.92 15.12 -17.74
C THR A 70 -22.37 14.95 -18.23
N ALA A 71 -22.92 13.75 -18.11
CA ALA A 71 -24.29 13.42 -18.51
C ALA A 71 -25.37 14.23 -17.76
N LEU A 72 -25.07 14.73 -16.55
CA LEU A 72 -26.01 15.59 -15.81
C LEU A 72 -26.40 16.86 -16.57
N ALA A 73 -25.56 17.36 -17.48
CA ALA A 73 -25.84 18.55 -18.28
C ALA A 73 -26.97 18.34 -19.31
N ASP A 74 -27.24 17.08 -19.68
CA ASP A 74 -28.29 16.72 -20.64
C ASP A 74 -29.65 16.47 -19.95
N LEU A 75 -29.71 16.46 -18.60
CA LEU A 75 -30.93 16.30 -17.82
C LEU A 75 -31.59 17.65 -17.48
N LYS A 76 -32.92 17.73 -17.63
CA LYS A 76 -33.69 18.93 -17.26
C LYS A 76 -33.81 19.12 -15.75
N ASP A 77 -34.05 18.03 -15.03
CA ASP A 77 -33.98 17.95 -13.58
C ASP A 77 -32.95 16.89 -13.24
N ASN A 78 -31.91 17.30 -12.53
CA ASN A 78 -30.76 16.47 -12.23
C ASN A 78 -30.57 16.24 -10.73
N SER A 79 -31.51 16.65 -9.87
CA SER A 79 -31.37 16.51 -8.41
C SER A 79 -31.22 15.04 -8.00
N ALA A 80 -32.17 14.20 -8.42
CA ALA A 80 -32.15 12.76 -8.13
C ALA A 80 -30.93 12.04 -8.76
N ALA A 81 -30.54 12.48 -9.96
CA ALA A 81 -29.37 11.92 -10.65
C ALA A 81 -28.05 12.31 -9.95
N THR A 82 -27.96 13.54 -9.45
CA THR A 82 -26.84 14.04 -8.64
C THR A 82 -26.72 13.27 -7.33
N GLU A 83 -27.85 13.03 -6.65
CA GLU A 83 -27.88 12.21 -5.43
C GLU A 83 -27.40 10.78 -5.68
N LYS A 84 -27.84 10.13 -6.77
CA LYS A 84 -27.37 8.79 -7.18
C LYS A 84 -25.86 8.74 -7.42
N ILE A 85 -25.32 9.74 -8.12
CA ILE A 85 -23.87 9.83 -8.38
C ILE A 85 -23.09 9.99 -7.08
N ASN A 86 -23.54 10.91 -6.21
CA ASN A 86 -22.91 11.16 -4.92
C ASN A 86 -22.94 9.92 -4.01
N ALA A 87 -24.08 9.23 -3.94
CA ALA A 87 -24.20 7.99 -3.18
C ALA A 87 -23.26 6.90 -3.71
N SER A 88 -23.14 6.77 -5.03
CA SER A 88 -22.23 5.78 -5.65
C SER A 88 -20.76 6.14 -5.43
N LYS A 89 -20.42 7.44 -5.46
CA LYS A 89 -19.09 7.92 -5.12
C LYS A 89 -18.72 7.54 -3.68
N ILE A 90 -19.61 7.81 -2.72
CA ILE A 90 -19.39 7.42 -1.31
C ILE A 90 -19.17 5.90 -1.20
N LYS A 91 -20.04 5.09 -1.81
CA LYS A 91 -19.90 3.62 -1.81
C LYS A 91 -18.56 3.13 -2.35
N TYR A 92 -18.03 3.79 -3.38
CA TYR A 92 -16.76 3.43 -4.00
C TYR A 92 -15.57 3.87 -3.15
N GLU A 93 -15.61 5.06 -2.56
CA GLU A 93 -14.56 5.52 -1.64
C GLU A 93 -14.45 4.63 -0.40
N GLU A 94 -15.58 4.21 0.18
CA GLU A 94 -15.60 3.24 1.28
C GLU A 94 -14.97 1.90 0.87
N PHE A 95 -15.35 1.38 -0.30
CA PHE A 95 -14.78 0.16 -0.85
C PHE A 95 -13.29 0.28 -1.14
N LYS A 96 -12.84 1.41 -1.70
CA LYS A 96 -11.42 1.69 -1.94
C LYS A 96 -10.62 1.72 -0.65
N ASN A 97 -11.17 2.29 0.43
CA ASN A 97 -10.53 2.29 1.74
C ASN A 97 -10.43 0.87 2.33
N GLU A 98 -11.48 0.07 2.20
CA GLU A 98 -11.48 -1.34 2.59
C GLU A 98 -10.40 -2.13 1.83
N MET A 99 -10.37 -2.00 0.50
CA MET A 99 -9.39 -2.69 -0.35
C MET A 99 -7.96 -2.22 -0.09
N THR A 100 -7.74 -0.93 0.21
CA THR A 100 -6.42 -0.42 0.61
C THR A 100 -5.92 -1.13 1.87
N THR A 101 -6.82 -1.43 2.81
CA THR A 101 -6.49 -2.18 4.03
C THR A 101 -6.21 -3.65 3.73
N VAL A 102 -7.01 -4.28 2.87
CA VAL A 102 -6.85 -5.69 2.46
C VAL A 102 -5.58 -5.90 1.63
N PHE A 103 -5.20 -4.93 0.80
CA PHE A 103 -4.01 -5.01 -0.04
C PHE A 103 -2.74 -4.54 0.67
N ALA A 104 -2.86 -3.97 1.88
CA ALA A 104 -1.72 -3.64 2.70
C ALA A 104 -0.87 -4.91 2.88
N PRO A 105 0.47 -4.81 2.79
CA PRO A 105 1.32 -5.93 3.15
C PRO A 105 1.00 -6.35 4.59
N PRO A 106 1.03 -7.66 4.90
CA PRO A 106 0.80 -8.12 6.26
C PRO A 106 1.78 -7.42 7.21
N ALA A 107 1.33 -7.16 8.43
CA ALA A 107 2.21 -6.61 9.46
C ALA A 107 3.50 -7.46 9.54
N PRO A 108 4.69 -6.83 9.68
CA PRO A 108 5.93 -7.59 9.71
C PRO A 108 5.89 -8.63 10.84
N SER A 109 6.35 -9.85 10.54
CA SER A 109 6.47 -10.89 11.55
C SER A 109 7.38 -10.44 12.69
N PRO A 110 7.29 -11.00 13.91
CA PRO A 110 8.18 -10.64 15.02
C PRO A 110 9.67 -10.70 14.64
N LYS A 111 10.06 -11.70 13.84
CA LYS A 111 11.42 -11.80 13.30
C LYS A 111 11.77 -10.65 12.36
N GLN A 112 10.87 -10.28 11.45
CA GLN A 112 11.10 -9.13 10.57
C GLN A 112 11.22 -7.83 11.37
N GLN A 113 10.39 -7.62 12.39
CA GLN A 113 10.48 -6.45 13.27
C GLN A 113 11.82 -6.39 14.01
N LEU A 114 12.32 -7.53 14.49
CA LEU A 114 13.63 -7.62 15.11
C LEU A 114 14.75 -7.25 14.12
N ARG A 115 14.72 -7.79 12.89
CA ARG A 115 15.69 -7.45 11.84
C ARG A 115 15.63 -5.97 11.45
N ASP A 116 14.43 -5.41 11.34
CA ASP A 116 14.21 -3.99 11.06
C ASP A 116 14.75 -3.11 12.19
N ALA A 117 14.63 -3.52 13.46
CA ALA A 117 15.23 -2.79 14.58
C ALA A 117 16.77 -2.85 14.53
N LEU A 118 17.34 -3.99 14.16
CA LEU A 118 18.79 -4.20 14.10
C LEU A 118 19.42 -3.41 12.94
N PHE A 119 18.80 -3.39 11.76
CA PHE A 119 19.43 -2.90 10.53
C PHE A 119 18.71 -1.74 9.84
N GLY A 120 17.52 -1.37 10.31
CA GLY A 120 16.62 -0.42 9.68
C GLY A 120 15.56 -1.12 8.81
N ALA A 121 14.37 -0.53 8.77
CA ALA A 121 13.21 -1.12 8.10
C ALA A 121 13.49 -1.46 6.63
N GLY A 122 13.18 -2.70 6.25
CA GLY A 122 13.27 -3.18 4.86
C GLY A 122 14.70 -3.40 4.34
N LYS A 123 15.73 -3.33 5.21
CA LYS A 123 17.13 -3.56 4.81
C LYS A 123 17.50 -5.03 4.74
N ILE A 124 16.88 -5.87 5.57
CA ILE A 124 17.18 -7.31 5.66
C ILE A 124 15.86 -8.07 5.73
N GLY A 125 15.63 -8.94 4.75
CA GLY A 125 14.49 -9.86 4.71
C GLY A 125 14.87 -11.27 5.19
N ASP A 126 14.03 -12.26 4.85
CA ASP A 126 14.29 -13.67 5.14
C ASP A 126 15.50 -14.24 4.37
N ASP A 127 15.90 -13.58 3.28
CA ASP A 127 17.09 -13.92 2.49
C ASP A 127 18.41 -13.55 3.17
N MET A 128 18.36 -12.81 4.27
CA MET A 128 19.53 -12.31 5.01
C MET A 128 20.57 -11.61 4.13
N ASN A 129 20.11 -10.87 3.11
CA ASN A 129 20.99 -10.32 2.10
C ASN A 129 21.71 -9.03 2.55
N PHE A 130 23.00 -9.15 2.84
CA PHE A 130 23.88 -8.03 3.21
C PHE A 130 24.66 -7.42 2.02
N SER A 131 24.26 -7.66 0.77
CA SER A 131 24.99 -7.16 -0.41
C SER A 131 25.06 -5.63 -0.48
N TRP A 132 24.14 -4.91 0.18
CA TRP A 132 24.16 -3.45 0.29
C TRP A 132 25.21 -2.91 1.29
N VAL A 133 25.77 -3.78 2.13
CA VAL A 133 26.85 -3.44 3.07
C VAL A 133 28.19 -3.53 2.33
N ASN A 134 29.05 -2.53 2.47
CA ASN A 134 30.33 -2.41 1.79
C ASN A 134 31.36 -1.69 2.69
N ALA A 135 32.59 -1.52 2.19
CA ALA A 135 33.70 -0.94 2.97
C ALA A 135 33.40 0.44 3.56
N LYS A 136 32.51 1.22 2.94
CA LYS A 136 32.16 2.58 3.38
C LYS A 136 31.16 2.61 4.52
N ASN A 137 30.32 1.60 4.67
CA ASN A 137 29.22 1.61 5.66
C ASN A 137 29.29 0.49 6.70
N ILE A 138 30.15 -0.53 6.50
CA ILE A 138 30.11 -1.70 7.36
C ILE A 138 30.36 -1.40 8.85
N HIS A 139 31.21 -0.43 9.16
CA HIS A 139 31.44 -0.02 10.53
C HIS A 139 30.17 0.58 11.17
N SER A 140 29.45 1.47 10.47
CA SER A 140 28.20 2.03 11.01
C SER A 140 27.10 0.97 11.14
N VAL A 141 27.06 -0.02 10.24
CA VAL A 141 26.13 -1.16 10.34
C VAL A 141 26.42 -2.01 11.58
N TYR A 142 27.68 -2.35 11.86
CA TYR A 142 28.05 -3.04 13.11
C TYR A 142 27.71 -2.20 14.34
N GLN A 143 28.00 -0.91 14.30
CA GLN A 143 27.74 -0.01 15.41
C GLN A 143 26.25 0.05 15.72
N GLN A 144 25.39 0.17 14.70
CA GLN A 144 23.94 0.15 14.86
C GLN A 144 23.48 -1.19 15.45
N PHE A 145 23.93 -2.31 14.85
CA PHE A 145 23.59 -3.64 15.33
C PHE A 145 23.89 -3.80 16.83
N VAL A 146 25.13 -3.52 17.25
CA VAL A 146 25.55 -3.71 18.65
C VAL A 146 24.80 -2.79 19.60
N HIS A 147 24.59 -1.51 19.24
CA HIS A 147 23.84 -0.59 20.09
C HIS A 147 22.36 -0.96 20.19
N THR A 148 21.72 -1.38 19.09
CA THR A 148 20.33 -1.85 19.14
C THR A 148 20.21 -3.06 20.07
N VAL A 149 21.13 -4.02 19.95
CA VAL A 149 21.14 -5.20 20.84
C VAL A 149 21.32 -4.77 22.30
N GLU A 150 22.30 -3.91 22.59
CA GLU A 150 22.58 -3.44 23.95
C GLU A 150 21.39 -2.70 24.59
N ASN A 151 20.71 -1.87 23.81
CA ASN A 151 19.57 -1.08 24.27
C ASN A 151 18.32 -1.93 24.54
N ASN A 152 18.23 -3.13 23.95
CA ASN A 152 17.05 -4.00 24.04
C ASN A 152 17.35 -5.35 24.70
N LYS A 153 18.58 -5.60 25.14
CA LYS A 153 19.05 -6.88 25.68
C LYS A 153 18.15 -7.49 26.76
N ASP A 154 17.55 -6.65 27.60
CA ASP A 154 16.70 -7.05 28.73
C ASP A 154 15.25 -7.37 28.31
N LYS A 155 14.90 -7.10 27.05
CA LYS A 155 13.56 -7.36 26.47
C LYS A 155 13.54 -8.59 25.57
N TYR A 156 14.70 -9.08 25.16
CA TYR A 156 14.81 -10.18 24.21
C TYR A 156 14.54 -11.53 24.89
N SER A 157 13.65 -12.29 24.26
CA SER A 157 13.44 -13.70 24.56
C SER A 157 14.65 -14.55 24.15
N ARG A 158 14.66 -15.83 24.52
CA ARG A 158 15.68 -16.78 24.07
C ARG A 158 15.71 -16.88 22.54
N GLU A 159 14.52 -16.93 21.93
CA GLU A 159 14.34 -16.98 20.48
C GLU A 159 14.85 -15.70 19.79
N ASP A 160 14.61 -14.53 20.38
CA ASP A 160 15.16 -13.27 19.85
C ASP A 160 16.68 -13.29 19.88
N TRP A 161 17.28 -13.79 20.95
CA TRP A 161 18.73 -13.98 21.03
C TRP A 161 19.25 -14.96 19.97
N ASP A 162 18.51 -16.01 19.64
CA ASP A 162 18.88 -16.94 18.57
C ASP A 162 18.88 -16.24 17.19
N GLU A 163 17.87 -15.42 16.91
CA GLU A 163 17.82 -14.61 15.67
C GLU A 163 18.93 -13.53 15.65
N VAL A 164 19.19 -12.84 16.77
CA VAL A 164 20.29 -11.86 16.90
C VAL A 164 21.64 -12.51 16.57
N LYS A 165 21.89 -13.74 17.03
CA LYS A 165 23.10 -14.48 16.69
C LYS A 165 23.17 -14.81 15.20
N LEU A 166 22.08 -15.29 14.62
CA LEU A 166 22.02 -15.60 13.19
C LEU A 166 22.35 -14.36 12.34
N MET A 167 21.77 -13.21 12.69
CA MET A 167 22.03 -11.94 12.02
C MET A 167 23.48 -11.47 12.20
N TYR A 168 24.06 -11.65 13.39
CA TYR A 168 25.46 -11.36 13.64
C TYR A 168 26.40 -12.19 12.77
N GLU A 169 26.15 -13.50 12.66
CA GLU A 169 26.98 -14.41 11.86
C GLU A 169 26.90 -14.06 10.35
N ALA A 170 25.71 -13.71 9.86
CA ALA A 170 25.53 -13.25 8.48
C ALA A 170 26.27 -11.92 8.21
N LEU A 171 26.18 -10.96 9.13
CA LEU A 171 26.93 -9.70 9.04
C LEU A 171 28.45 -9.95 9.08
N ASP A 172 28.93 -10.87 9.93
CA ASP A 172 30.35 -11.22 10.04
C ASP A 172 30.88 -11.91 8.78
N SER A 173 30.06 -12.75 8.15
CA SER A 173 30.38 -13.32 6.85
C SER A 173 30.54 -12.23 5.78
N ARG A 174 29.61 -11.25 5.73
CA ARG A 174 29.76 -10.10 4.81
C ARG A 174 31.00 -9.28 5.14
N LYS A 175 31.32 -9.09 6.43
CA LYS A 175 32.55 -8.38 6.86
C LYS A 175 33.81 -8.99 6.29
N ASN A 176 33.93 -10.30 6.33
CA ASN A 176 35.11 -10.99 5.79
C ASN A 176 35.26 -10.80 4.28
N THR A 177 34.14 -10.59 3.57
CA THR A 177 34.15 -10.26 2.14
C THR A 177 34.56 -8.80 1.95
N VAL A 178 33.93 -7.87 2.67
CA VAL A 178 34.21 -6.43 2.62
C VAL A 178 35.65 -6.08 3.00
N GLU A 179 36.26 -6.86 3.90
CA GLU A 179 37.68 -6.70 4.25
C GLU A 179 38.60 -6.85 3.03
N LYS A 180 38.26 -7.74 2.09
CA LYS A 180 38.97 -7.93 0.83
C LYS A 180 38.62 -6.87 -0.23
N GLU A 181 37.51 -6.15 -0.04
CA GLU A 181 37.02 -5.07 -0.91
C GLU A 181 37.60 -3.68 -0.53
N GLY A 182 38.54 -3.61 0.41
CA GLY A 182 39.22 -2.36 0.79
C GLY A 182 38.75 -1.71 2.08
N LEU A 183 38.30 -2.50 3.06
CA LEU A 183 38.02 -2.00 4.41
C LEU A 183 39.27 -1.36 5.03
N THR A 184 39.12 -0.17 5.62
CA THR A 184 40.24 0.50 6.28
C THR A 184 40.66 -0.27 7.55
N ALA A 185 41.96 -0.24 7.87
CA ALA A 185 42.46 -0.86 9.11
C ALA A 185 41.88 -0.19 10.38
N GLU A 186 41.52 1.10 10.29
CA GLU A 186 40.86 1.80 11.38
C GLU A 186 39.45 1.26 11.63
N ASP A 187 38.62 1.16 10.59
CA ASP A 187 37.26 0.61 10.72
C ASP A 187 37.30 -0.86 11.11
N ASN A 188 38.27 -1.64 10.61
CA ASN A 188 38.46 -3.03 11.02
C ASN A 188 38.72 -3.15 12.53
N ARG A 189 39.56 -2.27 13.10
CA ARG A 189 39.81 -2.22 14.56
C ARG A 189 38.57 -1.80 15.34
N LYS A 190 37.81 -0.82 14.86
CA LYS A 190 36.56 -0.40 15.51
C LYS A 190 35.53 -1.53 15.53
N ILE A 191 35.37 -2.25 14.41
CA ILE A 191 34.51 -3.44 14.32
C ILE A 191 34.98 -4.52 15.28
N ALA A 192 36.29 -4.78 15.39
CA ALA A 192 36.81 -5.74 16.37
C ALA A 192 36.43 -5.36 17.82
N GLY A 193 36.49 -4.07 18.18
CA GLY A 193 36.01 -3.58 19.48
C GLY A 193 34.51 -3.83 19.70
N LEU A 194 33.69 -3.60 18.67
CA LEU A 194 32.25 -3.89 18.72
C LEU A 194 31.96 -5.40 18.89
N LYS A 195 32.72 -6.28 18.22
CA LYS A 195 32.62 -7.73 18.39
C LYS A 195 32.98 -8.17 19.82
N ILE A 196 34.03 -7.58 20.40
CA ILE A 196 34.45 -7.85 21.79
C ILE A 196 33.36 -7.41 22.78
N LYS A 197 32.65 -6.31 22.51
CA LYS A 197 31.51 -5.87 23.31
C LYS A 197 30.31 -6.82 23.19
N PHE A 198 30.00 -7.24 21.97
CA PHE A 198 28.84 -8.08 21.68
C PHE A 198 28.95 -9.50 22.26
N ALA A 199 30.08 -10.19 22.08
CA ALA A 199 30.22 -11.60 22.44
C ALA A 199 29.87 -11.94 23.92
N PRO A 200 30.42 -11.25 24.95
CA PRO A 200 30.05 -11.52 26.34
C PRO A 200 28.61 -11.10 26.63
N MET A 201 28.14 -9.98 26.07
CA MET A 201 26.76 -9.53 26.21
C MET A 201 25.77 -10.57 25.70
N TYR A 202 25.97 -11.07 24.48
CA TYR A 202 25.16 -12.14 23.91
C TYR A 202 25.13 -13.37 24.82
N THR A 203 26.30 -13.84 25.25
CA THR A 203 26.43 -15.09 26.02
C THR A 203 25.66 -15.00 27.34
N VAL A 204 25.88 -13.94 28.11
CA VAL A 204 25.26 -13.76 29.44
C VAL A 204 23.74 -13.57 29.31
N ASN A 205 23.29 -12.68 28.42
CA ASN A 205 21.87 -12.34 28.33
C ASN A 205 21.04 -13.49 27.74
N ARG A 206 21.56 -14.21 26.73
CA ARG A 206 20.87 -15.40 26.20
C ARG A 206 20.75 -16.50 27.24
N MET A 207 21.80 -16.75 28.02
CA MET A 207 21.75 -17.74 29.12
C MET A 207 20.72 -17.33 30.19
N GLY A 208 20.67 -16.04 30.54
CA GLY A 208 19.67 -15.49 31.45
C GLY A 208 18.24 -15.70 30.95
N ALA A 209 17.96 -15.31 29.70
CA ALA A 209 16.64 -15.49 29.07
C ALA A 209 16.22 -16.96 29.05
N LYS A 210 17.12 -17.88 28.70
CA LYS A 210 16.86 -19.33 28.75
C LYS A 210 16.56 -19.81 30.17
N SER A 211 17.23 -19.27 31.18
CA SER A 211 17.01 -19.65 32.58
C SER A 211 15.63 -19.22 33.07
N GLU A 212 15.21 -18.00 32.76
CA GLU A 212 13.88 -17.51 33.14
C GLU A 212 12.76 -18.26 32.41
N GLU A 213 12.89 -18.50 31.11
CA GLU A 213 11.95 -19.32 30.35
C GLU A 213 11.76 -20.72 30.96
N ASN A 214 12.86 -21.41 31.30
CA ASN A 214 12.81 -22.72 31.97
C ASN A 214 12.13 -22.68 33.33
N LYS A 215 12.25 -21.56 34.05
CA LYS A 215 11.64 -21.36 35.37
C LYS A 215 10.15 -21.08 35.23
N GLU A 216 9.73 -20.33 34.20
CA GLU A 216 8.33 -20.12 33.88
C GLU A 216 7.63 -21.40 33.43
N ALA A 217 8.28 -22.22 32.60
CA ALA A 217 7.73 -23.51 32.14
C ALA A 217 7.54 -24.57 33.26
N LYS A 218 8.14 -24.35 34.44
CA LYS A 218 8.04 -25.24 35.61
C LYS A 218 7.00 -24.78 36.64
N LYS A 219 6.40 -23.60 36.45
CA LYS A 219 5.29 -23.10 37.27
C LYS A 219 3.97 -23.66 36.75
#